data_AF-A0A517W8F3-F1
#
_entry.id   AF-A0A517W8F3-F1
#
_cell.length_a   1.000
_cell.length_b   1.000
_cell.length_c   1.000
_cell.angle_alpha   90.00
_cell.angle_beta   90.00
_cell.angle_gamma   90.00
#
_symmetry.space_group_name_H-M   'P 1'
#
loop_
_entity.id
_entity.type
_entity.pdbx_description
1 polymer ?
#
loop_
_entity_poly.entity_id
_entity_poly.type
_entity_poly.pdbx_seq_one_letter_code
_entity_poly.pdbx_strand_id
1 'polypeptide(L)'
;MPAWPGGPCPRCGEDMPANLVHCQTCRELLNDDLEHDTVEIPAFHPLKELAVRIDAFPIGFYFQCPDCSKELRVHKKYLGKQVSCNFCQSTIQLPDESRSHVASAFYTKCPHCKEELRIARKYLGSVAACKFCKGHIQLLEKPADPVDS
;
A
#
# COMPACT_ATOMS: atom_id res chain seq x y z
N MET A 1 -0.81 30.83 50.60
CA MET A 1 0.08 30.11 49.69
C MET A 1 1.47 30.40 50.20
N PRO A 2 2.11 29.54 51.01
CA PRO A 2 3.43 29.83 51.51
C PRO A 2 4.40 29.60 50.35
N ALA A 3 4.61 30.66 49.57
CA ALA A 3 5.81 30.77 48.78
C ALA A 3 7.02 30.68 49.73
N TRP A 4 8.12 30.08 49.28
CA TRP A 4 9.32 29.90 50.09
C TRP A 4 9.69 31.21 50.83
N PRO A 5 9.84 31.21 52.17
CA PRO A 5 10.05 32.44 52.95
C PRO A 5 11.45 33.04 52.77
N GLY A 6 12.37 32.33 52.12
CA GLY A 6 13.79 32.65 52.08
C GLY A 6 14.58 31.89 53.15
N GLY A 7 15.86 31.64 52.90
CA GLY A 7 16.76 30.94 53.83
C GLY A 7 17.47 29.74 53.21
N PRO A 8 18.19 28.94 54.03
CA PRO A 8 19.00 27.83 53.54
C PRO A 8 18.14 26.72 52.97
N CYS A 9 18.50 26.25 51.77
CA CYS A 9 17.87 25.09 51.13
C CYS A 9 18.00 23.85 52.03
N PRO A 10 16.92 23.08 52.27
CA PRO A 10 16.93 21.93 53.16
C PRO A 10 17.83 20.79 52.68
N ARG A 11 18.17 20.76 51.38
CA ARG A 11 19.00 19.70 50.79
C ARG A 11 20.47 20.07 50.67
N CYS A 12 20.79 21.27 50.18
CA CYS A 12 22.18 21.66 49.92
C CYS A 12 22.72 22.74 50.86
N GLY A 13 21.89 23.33 51.72
CA GLY A 13 22.31 24.33 52.72
C GLY A 13 22.56 25.74 52.18
N GLU A 14 22.60 25.92 50.86
CA GLU A 14 22.79 27.24 50.22
C GLU A 14 21.59 28.17 50.45
N ASP A 15 21.86 29.45 50.68
CA ASP A 15 20.84 30.46 50.97
C ASP A 15 20.03 30.83 49.71
N MET A 16 18.72 30.63 49.77
CA MET A 16 17.78 30.84 48.68
C MET A 16 16.86 32.04 49.00
N PRO A 17 16.69 33.01 48.09
CA PRO A 17 15.79 34.14 48.28
C PRO A 17 14.32 33.69 48.34
N ALA A 18 13.47 34.53 48.95
CA ALA A 18 12.04 34.27 49.07
C ALA A 18 11.33 34.12 47.71
N ASN A 19 10.20 33.43 47.71
CA ASN A 19 9.32 33.15 46.58
C ASN A 19 9.89 32.24 45.48
N LEU A 20 10.96 31.49 45.76
CA LEU A 20 11.45 30.47 44.85
C LEU A 20 10.63 29.17 44.98
N VAL A 21 10.39 28.54 43.83
CA VAL A 21 9.78 27.22 43.75
C VAL A 21 10.83 26.11 43.86
N HIS A 22 12.01 26.33 43.27
CA HIS A 22 13.13 25.38 43.32
C HIS A 22 14.43 26.08 43.76
N CYS A 23 15.30 25.32 44.42
CA CYS A 23 16.66 25.75 44.73
C CYS A 23 17.46 25.98 43.43
N GLN A 24 18.16 27.11 43.33
CA GLN A 24 18.98 27.44 42.17
C GLN A 24 20.22 26.53 42.02
N THR A 25 20.68 25.93 43.11
CA THR A 25 21.89 25.10 43.13
C THR A 25 21.58 23.62 42.89
N CYS A 26 20.66 23.04 43.67
CA CYS A 26 20.39 21.59 43.63
C CYS A 26 19.03 21.22 43.01
N ARG A 27 18.22 22.21 42.61
CA ARG A 27 16.86 22.05 42.07
C ARG A 27 15.86 21.33 42.99
N GLU A 28 16.15 21.26 44.29
CA GLU A 28 15.17 20.79 45.28
C GLU A 28 13.91 21.65 45.24
N LEU A 29 12.74 21.03 45.31
CA LEU A 29 11.46 21.73 45.40
C LEU A 29 11.37 22.38 46.79
N LEU A 30 11.30 23.71 46.83
CA LEU A 30 11.26 24.52 48.05
C LEU A 30 9.84 24.91 48.46
N ASN A 31 8.88 24.75 47.55
CA ASN A 31 7.49 25.03 47.83
C ASN A 31 6.76 23.72 48.13
N ASP A 32 6.44 23.52 49.41
CA ASP A 32 5.78 22.30 49.92
C ASP A 32 4.31 22.18 49.48
N ASP A 33 3.71 23.25 48.92
CA ASP A 33 2.35 23.19 48.33
C ASP A 33 2.35 22.53 46.93
N LEU A 34 3.51 22.22 46.37
CA LEU A 34 3.66 21.64 45.04
C LEU A 34 4.18 20.20 45.13
N GLU A 35 3.71 19.35 44.24
CA GLU A 35 4.20 17.98 44.07
C GLU A 35 4.71 17.80 42.64
N HIS A 36 5.61 16.83 42.45
CA HIS A 36 6.06 16.47 41.10
C HIS A 36 4.93 15.72 40.40
N ASP A 37 4.29 16.35 39.42
CA ASP A 37 3.34 15.67 38.54
C ASP A 37 4.11 14.69 37.64
N THR A 38 3.96 13.40 37.90
CA THR A 38 4.43 12.35 36.99
C THR A 38 3.40 12.15 35.89
N VAL A 39 3.65 12.78 34.74
CA VAL A 39 2.91 12.47 33.52
C VAL A 39 3.28 11.05 33.08
N GLU A 40 2.34 10.11 33.18
CA GLU A 40 2.50 8.77 32.61
C GLU A 40 2.56 8.87 31.08
N ILE A 41 3.75 8.67 30.51
CA ILE A 41 3.93 8.62 29.06
C ILE A 41 3.53 7.22 28.58
N PRO A 42 2.46 7.06 27.77
CA PRO A 42 2.05 5.75 27.28
C PRO A 42 3.12 5.14 26.36
N ALA A 43 3.18 3.81 26.31
CA ALA A 43 4.10 3.10 25.44
C ALA A 43 3.82 3.42 23.95
N PHE A 44 4.87 3.70 23.19
CA PHE A 44 4.76 3.88 21.76
C PHE A 44 4.41 2.56 21.07
N HIS A 45 3.31 2.54 20.33
CA HIS A 45 2.90 1.41 19.50
C HIS A 45 3.03 1.78 18.02
N PRO A 46 4.02 1.25 17.28
CA PRO A 46 4.17 1.55 15.86
C PRO A 46 3.00 0.99 15.06
N LEU A 47 2.50 1.79 14.11
CA LEU A 47 1.48 1.36 13.18
C LEU A 47 2.04 0.33 12.18
N LYS A 48 1.20 -0.62 11.74
CA LYS A 48 1.57 -1.58 10.70
C LYS A 48 1.73 -0.85 9.36
N GLU A 49 2.84 -1.08 8.68
CA GLU A 49 3.03 -0.63 7.31
C GLU A 49 1.99 -1.30 6.40
N LEU A 50 1.18 -0.49 5.72
CA LEU A 50 0.26 -0.97 4.69
C LEU A 50 1.06 -1.11 3.39
N ALA A 51 1.16 -2.34 2.87
CA ALA A 51 1.74 -2.56 1.56
C ALA A 51 0.90 -1.81 0.52
N VAL A 52 1.51 -0.79 -0.11
CA VAL A 52 0.88 -0.05 -1.21
C VAL A 52 0.65 -1.02 -2.37
N ARG A 53 -0.62 -1.24 -2.70
CA ARG A 53 -1.02 -2.04 -3.86
C ARG A 53 -1.43 -1.07 -4.96
N ILE A 54 -0.91 -1.28 -6.15
CA ILE A 54 -1.32 -0.51 -7.33
C ILE A 54 -2.08 -1.44 -8.28
N ASP A 55 -3.19 -0.95 -8.81
CA ASP A 55 -4.03 -1.71 -9.72
C ASP A 55 -3.32 -1.92 -11.07
N ALA A 56 -3.43 -3.15 -11.58
CA ALA A 56 -2.93 -3.54 -12.89
C ALA A 56 -4.03 -4.26 -13.67
N PHE A 57 -4.24 -3.82 -14.90
CA PHE A 57 -5.34 -4.29 -15.76
C PHE A 57 -4.82 -5.06 -16.97
N PRO A 58 -5.50 -6.13 -17.43
CA PRO A 58 -5.15 -6.82 -18.67
C PRO A 58 -5.13 -5.88 -19.87
N ILE A 59 -4.04 -5.92 -20.65
CA ILE A 59 -3.91 -5.23 -21.94
C ILE A 59 -4.38 -6.17 -23.06
N GLY A 60 -4.10 -7.45 -22.92
CA GLY A 60 -4.56 -8.48 -23.84
C GLY A 60 -4.44 -9.87 -23.25
N PHE A 61 -4.89 -10.85 -24.02
CA PHE A 61 -5.13 -12.23 -23.60
C PHE A 61 -4.42 -13.22 -24.52
N TYR A 62 -4.16 -14.40 -23.98
CA TYR A 62 -3.65 -15.54 -24.70
C TYR A 62 -4.76 -16.57 -24.86
N PHE A 63 -5.04 -16.93 -26.12
CA PHE A 63 -6.04 -17.93 -26.49
C PHE A 63 -5.36 -19.07 -27.24
N GLN A 64 -5.86 -20.29 -27.08
CA GLN A 64 -5.44 -21.38 -27.95
C GLN A 64 -6.33 -21.45 -29.19
N CYS A 65 -5.70 -21.58 -30.35
CA CYS A 65 -6.42 -21.81 -31.60
C CYS A 65 -7.07 -23.21 -31.57
N PRO A 66 -8.38 -23.35 -31.86
CA PRO A 66 -9.04 -24.66 -31.87
C PRO A 66 -8.52 -25.58 -32.98
N ASP A 67 -8.11 -25.04 -34.13
CA ASP A 67 -7.64 -25.83 -35.28
C ASP A 67 -6.20 -26.34 -35.14
N CYS A 68 -5.28 -25.48 -34.67
CA CYS A 68 -3.84 -25.82 -34.63
C CYS A 68 -3.26 -25.88 -33.21
N SER A 69 -4.07 -25.63 -32.18
CA SER A 69 -3.70 -25.64 -30.75
C SER A 69 -2.57 -24.68 -30.36
N LYS A 70 -2.11 -23.81 -31.28
CA LYS A 70 -1.09 -22.81 -30.99
C LYS A 70 -1.68 -21.63 -30.22
N GLU A 71 -0.85 -21.06 -29.36
CA GLU A 71 -1.23 -19.91 -28.54
C GLU A 71 -1.14 -18.61 -29.35
N LEU A 72 -2.24 -17.85 -29.34
CA LEU A 72 -2.40 -16.56 -29.99
C LEU A 72 -2.43 -15.46 -28.95
N ARG A 73 -1.60 -14.44 -29.17
CA ARG A 73 -1.59 -13.21 -28.37
C ARG A 73 -2.53 -12.20 -29.00
N VAL A 74 -3.56 -11.81 -28.26
CA VAL A 74 -4.63 -10.96 -28.76
C VAL A 74 -4.83 -9.75 -27.85
N HIS A 75 -4.88 -8.55 -28.42
CA HIS A 75 -5.17 -7.33 -27.66
C HIS A 75 -6.66 -7.27 -27.28
N LYS A 76 -7.00 -6.72 -26.10
CA LYS A 76 -8.39 -6.69 -25.60
C LYS A 76 -9.41 -6.06 -26.57
N LYS A 77 -8.96 -5.12 -27.41
CA LYS A 77 -9.77 -4.43 -28.44
C LYS A 77 -10.36 -5.35 -29.53
N TYR A 78 -9.86 -6.58 -29.61
CA TYR A 78 -10.33 -7.60 -30.55
C TYR A 78 -11.25 -8.65 -29.89
N LEU A 79 -11.49 -8.58 -28.57
CA LEU A 79 -12.50 -9.42 -27.94
C LEU A 79 -13.86 -9.19 -28.59
N GLY A 80 -14.64 -10.26 -28.73
CA GLY A 80 -15.91 -10.28 -29.47
C GLY A 80 -15.78 -10.18 -31.00
N LYS A 81 -14.57 -10.11 -31.57
CA LYS A 81 -14.33 -10.03 -33.02
C LYS A 81 -13.79 -11.34 -33.59
N GLN A 82 -13.95 -11.49 -34.90
CA GLN A 82 -13.30 -12.53 -35.69
C GLN A 82 -11.86 -12.13 -35.98
N VAL A 83 -10.91 -13.03 -35.68
CA VAL A 83 -9.50 -12.86 -36.02
C VAL A 83 -9.00 -14.09 -36.74
N SER A 84 -8.05 -13.92 -37.66
CA SER A 84 -7.36 -15.02 -38.31
C SER A 84 -6.19 -15.50 -37.44
N CYS A 85 -6.01 -16.82 -37.39
CA CYS A 85 -4.85 -17.42 -36.74
C CYS A 85 -3.59 -17.16 -37.58
N ASN A 86 -2.55 -16.56 -37.00
CA ASN A 86 -1.29 -16.31 -37.71
C ASN A 86 -0.53 -17.58 -38.12
N PHE A 87 -0.94 -18.76 -37.62
CA PHE A 87 -0.24 -20.02 -37.89
C PHE A 87 -0.95 -20.91 -38.90
N CYS A 88 -2.27 -21.10 -38.78
CA CYS A 88 -3.05 -21.95 -39.68
C CYS A 88 -4.03 -21.18 -40.56
N GLN A 89 -4.13 -19.85 -40.39
CA GLN A 89 -5.02 -18.95 -41.13
C GLN A 89 -6.52 -19.22 -40.93
N SER A 90 -6.91 -20.20 -40.10
CA SER A 90 -8.30 -20.41 -39.69
C SER A 90 -8.88 -19.17 -38.99
N THR A 91 -10.14 -18.88 -39.26
CA THR A 91 -10.88 -17.79 -38.61
C THR A 91 -11.39 -18.26 -37.25
N ILE A 92 -11.05 -17.49 -36.20
CA ILE A 92 -11.41 -17.79 -34.81
C ILE A 92 -12.35 -16.69 -34.30
N GLN A 93 -13.44 -17.11 -33.67
CA GLN A 93 -14.35 -16.24 -32.93
C GLN A 93 -13.79 -16.02 -31.52
N LEU A 94 -13.40 -14.79 -31.20
CA LEU A 94 -12.95 -14.47 -29.85
C LEU A 94 -14.14 -14.26 -28.91
N PRO A 95 -14.06 -14.72 -27.65
CA PRO A 95 -15.10 -14.42 -26.68
C PRO A 95 -15.16 -12.92 -26.40
N ASP A 96 -16.35 -12.46 -26.04
CA ASP A 96 -16.56 -11.11 -25.53
C ASP A 96 -15.82 -10.86 -24.21
N GLU A 97 -15.68 -9.61 -23.79
CA GLU A 97 -15.00 -9.23 -22.53
C GLU A 97 -15.58 -10.00 -21.33
N SER A 98 -16.91 -10.11 -21.29
CA SER A 98 -17.67 -10.83 -20.26
C SER A 98 -17.38 -12.33 -20.21
N ARG A 99 -16.91 -12.91 -21.33
CA ARG A 99 -16.60 -14.35 -21.47
C ARG A 99 -15.11 -14.61 -21.68
N SER A 100 -14.27 -13.62 -21.39
CA SER A 100 -12.82 -13.73 -21.57
C SER A 100 -12.14 -14.72 -20.60
N HIS A 101 -12.89 -15.36 -19.69
CA HIS A 101 -12.45 -16.45 -18.82
C HIS A 101 -11.89 -17.67 -19.57
N VAL A 102 -12.22 -17.84 -20.85
CA VAL A 102 -11.69 -18.92 -21.70
C VAL A 102 -10.20 -18.70 -22.04
N ALA A 103 -9.66 -17.51 -21.82
CA ALA A 103 -8.24 -17.24 -21.99
C ALA A 103 -7.38 -18.00 -20.97
N SER A 104 -6.29 -18.62 -21.43
CA SER A 104 -5.34 -19.33 -20.55
C SER A 104 -4.55 -18.36 -19.67
N ALA A 105 -4.18 -17.21 -20.23
CA ALA A 105 -3.36 -16.19 -19.60
C ALA A 105 -3.70 -14.80 -20.16
N PHE A 106 -3.19 -13.77 -19.49
CA PHE A 106 -3.22 -12.39 -19.97
C PHE A 106 -1.84 -11.74 -19.81
N TYR A 107 -1.64 -10.62 -20.49
CA TYR A 107 -0.47 -9.78 -20.28
C TYR A 107 -0.87 -8.37 -19.85
N THR A 108 -0.05 -7.78 -18.99
CA THR A 108 -0.18 -6.41 -18.50
C THR A 108 1.19 -5.78 -18.30
N LYS A 109 1.26 -4.46 -18.11
CA LYS A 109 2.49 -3.76 -17.74
C LYS A 109 2.47 -3.49 -16.24
N CYS A 110 3.58 -3.77 -15.55
CA CYS A 110 3.69 -3.46 -14.14
C CYS A 110 3.61 -1.93 -13.93
N PRO A 111 2.73 -1.39 -13.08
CA PRO A 111 2.66 0.05 -12.81
C PRO A 111 3.93 0.60 -12.12
N HIS A 112 4.70 -0.26 -11.44
CA HIS A 112 5.94 0.15 -10.76
C HIS A 112 7.13 0.26 -11.73
N CYS A 113 7.40 -0.79 -12.52
CA CYS A 113 8.60 -0.85 -13.36
C CYS A 113 8.32 -0.82 -14.87
N LYS A 114 7.05 -0.77 -15.28
CA LYS A 114 6.58 -0.71 -16.68
C LYS A 114 6.87 -1.96 -17.53
N GLU A 115 7.55 -2.95 -16.98
CA GLU A 115 7.84 -4.23 -17.64
C GLU A 115 6.57 -5.05 -17.90
N GLU A 116 6.58 -5.79 -19.00
CA GLU A 116 5.47 -6.67 -19.39
C GLU A 116 5.46 -7.97 -18.59
N LEU A 117 4.32 -8.27 -17.98
CA LEU A 117 4.06 -9.46 -17.20
C LEU A 117 3.06 -10.34 -17.94
N ARG A 118 3.41 -11.62 -18.09
CA ARG A 118 2.47 -12.68 -18.46
C ARG A 118 1.95 -13.34 -17.19
N ILE A 119 0.64 -13.40 -17.03
CA ILE A 119 -0.02 -13.82 -15.81
C ILE A 119 -1.13 -14.82 -16.18
N ALA A 120 -1.19 -15.95 -15.48
CA ALA A 120 -2.27 -16.91 -15.69
C ALA A 120 -3.62 -16.30 -15.30
N ARG A 121 -4.68 -16.59 -16.07
CA ARG A 121 -6.01 -15.98 -15.87
C ARG A 121 -6.56 -16.18 -14.45
N LYS A 122 -6.23 -17.30 -13.81
CA LYS A 122 -6.62 -17.64 -12.43
C LYS A 122 -6.19 -16.62 -11.36
N TYR A 123 -5.21 -15.76 -11.66
CA TYR A 123 -4.74 -14.73 -10.73
C TYR A 123 -5.47 -13.39 -10.88
N LEU A 124 -6.40 -13.26 -11.82
CA LEU A 124 -7.25 -12.09 -11.92
C LEU A 124 -8.15 -12.00 -10.68
N GLY A 125 -8.29 -10.81 -10.11
CA GLY A 125 -8.91 -10.56 -8.80
C GLY A 125 -7.97 -10.77 -7.60
N SER A 126 -6.74 -11.24 -7.82
CA SER A 126 -5.76 -11.50 -6.74
C SER A 126 -4.62 -10.47 -6.72
N VAL A 127 -3.91 -10.42 -5.59
CA VAL A 127 -2.66 -9.67 -5.48
C VAL A 127 -1.50 -10.55 -5.94
N ALA A 128 -0.62 -9.99 -6.77
CA ALA A 128 0.59 -10.64 -7.22
C ALA A 128 1.81 -9.75 -6.98
N ALA A 129 2.98 -10.35 -6.75
CA ALA A 129 4.24 -9.63 -6.74
C ALA A 129 4.83 -9.60 -8.15
N CYS A 130 5.26 -8.43 -8.61
CA CYS A 130 5.97 -8.30 -9.88
C CYS A 130 7.29 -9.08 -9.84
N LYS A 131 7.54 -9.94 -10.83
CA LYS A 131 8.79 -10.73 -10.90
C LYS A 131 10.06 -9.87 -11.10
N PHE A 132 9.91 -8.63 -11.56
CA PHE A 132 11.03 -7.73 -11.85
C PHE A 132 11.35 -6.80 -10.67
N CYS A 133 10.34 -6.09 -10.14
CA CYS A 133 10.54 -5.09 -9.09
C CYS A 133 10.04 -5.52 -7.71
N LYS A 134 9.44 -6.71 -7.57
CA LYS A 134 8.80 -7.21 -6.35
C LYS A 134 7.67 -6.33 -5.78
N GLY A 135 7.23 -5.33 -6.53
CA GLY A 135 6.09 -4.49 -6.18
C GLY A 135 4.80 -5.29 -6.15
N HIS A 136 3.95 -5.04 -5.15
CA HIS A 136 2.66 -5.70 -4.98
C HIS A 136 1.61 -5.02 -5.87
N ILE A 137 1.04 -5.78 -6.79
CA ILE A 137 0.05 -5.29 -7.74
C ILE A 137 -1.27 -6.02 -7.54
N GLN A 138 -2.37 -5.29 -7.57
CA GLN A 138 -3.73 -5.84 -7.52
C GLN A 138 -4.18 -6.09 -8.97
N LEU A 139 -4.43 -7.34 -9.33
CA LEU A 139 -4.84 -7.69 -10.69
C LEU A 139 -6.35 -7.57 -10.80
N LEU A 140 -6.83 -6.61 -11.58
CA LEU A 140 -8.27 -6.32 -11.69
C LEU A 140 -8.74 -6.42 -13.15
N GLU A 141 -10.02 -6.77 -13.31
CA GLU A 141 -10.73 -6.52 -14.57
C GLU A 141 -10.95 -5.00 -14.66
N LYS A 142 -10.69 -4.40 -15.83
CA LYS A 142 -10.92 -2.96 -15.98
C LYS A 142 -12.43 -2.73 -15.74
N PRO A 143 -12.83 -1.81 -14.84
CA PRO A 143 -14.24 -1.46 -14.74
C PRO A 143 -14.70 -0.91 -16.08
N ALA A 144 -15.87 -1.35 -16.55
CA ALA A 144 -16.51 -0.79 -17.73
C ALA A 144 -16.50 0.74 -17.60
N ASP A 145 -15.91 1.43 -18.57
CA ASP A 145 -15.94 2.89 -18.59
C ASP A 145 -17.42 3.32 -18.44
N PRO A 146 -17.76 4.25 -17.52
CA PRO A 146 -19.13 4.69 -17.37
C PRO A 146 -19.62 5.21 -18.72
N VAL A 147 -20.73 4.65 -19.18
CA VAL A 147 -21.43 5.07 -20.40
C VAL A 147 -21.74 6.55 -20.28
N ASP A 148 -21.02 7.37 -21.03
CA ASP A 148 -21.37 8.78 -21.27
C ASP A 148 -22.75 8.75 -21.94
N SER A 149 -23.79 9.13 -21.17
CA SER A 149 -25.19 9.24 -21.61
C SER A 149 -25.51 10.67 -21.97
#